data_AF-A0A662I6G3-F1
#
_entry.id   AF-A0A662I6G3-F1
#
_cell.length_a   1.000
_cell.length_b   1.000
_cell.length_c   1.000
_cell.angle_alpha   90.00
_cell.angle_beta   90.00
_cell.angle_gamma   90.00
#
_symmetry.space_group_name_H-M   'P 1'
#
loop_
_entity.id
_entity.type
_entity.pdbx_description
1 polymer ?
#
loop_
_entity_poly.entity_id
_entity_poly.type
_entity_poly.pdbx_seq_one_letter_code
_entity_poly.pdbx_strand_id
1 'polypeptide(L)'
;MVDVNATLGLIEYYTQLILYLLAIGLVLSIIYAIADVLTRDRVLKVVVGKRAFVFLGNEAYYGKIVTPPRSGGGFEIYFPSEKIENPVSLLAFLVENYRETKDKKFLEEAEELLKEFKKMKLIPENFTLDQVKWNPWAPPSLISKKIFPSDIKNLNAIIIFKDLLSEEELKEKWKELRSIYHPPLIKRLGRRIYNSLIFVKDKLTATLAGGISMVAYFSPEIKRSLEDITKSTIGSVSYNPLLENSIGHLLTIEVTDIDGEKKLYQGILREYSGNYIAVYDVDYRVQVEAVYKGNRIQPGYPRASIKIEGWKFDFKQHIRVKVEPKGKVDDKVKVSVTLKNIHDNFIKVEKLTVDGNEVKVDKVLEPGQEVSVEAQAASEEPSIKIDYEICLEADIVWPISKVKIIGLGDYPPSLLKDVLKMPKIRL
;
A
#
# COMPACT_ATOMS: atom_id res chain seq x y z
N MET A 1 32.87 38.08 58.16
CA MET A 1 32.23 38.87 57.09
C MET A 1 32.28 38.03 55.82
N VAL A 2 31.14 37.55 55.35
CA VAL A 2 31.06 36.90 54.02
C VAL A 2 31.33 37.99 52.99
N ASP A 3 32.26 37.75 52.08
CA ASP A 3 32.63 38.70 51.04
C ASP A 3 31.46 38.82 50.05
N VAL A 4 30.65 39.87 50.25
CA VAL A 4 29.38 40.11 49.54
C VAL A 4 29.60 40.18 48.03
N ASN A 5 30.77 40.63 47.60
CA ASN A 5 31.13 40.70 46.19
C ASN A 5 31.41 39.31 45.60
N ALA A 6 31.98 38.38 46.38
CA ALA A 6 32.21 37.01 45.94
C ALA A 6 30.90 36.22 45.81
N THR A 7 29.94 36.44 46.72
CA THR A 7 28.59 35.84 46.62
C THR A 7 27.77 36.42 45.48
N LEU A 8 27.86 37.73 45.22
CA LEU A 8 27.21 38.37 44.06
C LEU A 8 27.75 37.82 42.73
N GLY A 9 29.08 37.68 42.59
CA GLY A 9 29.70 37.10 41.38
C GLY A 9 29.31 35.64 41.14
N LEU A 10 29.16 34.84 42.21
CA LEU A 10 28.65 33.47 42.11
C LEU A 10 27.18 33.44 41.65
N ILE A 11 26.34 34.32 42.19
CA ILE A 11 24.92 34.43 41.79
C ILE A 11 24.81 34.84 40.32
N GLU A 12 25.59 35.81 39.85
CA GLU A 12 25.61 36.22 38.45
C GLU A 12 26.06 35.08 37.52
N TYR A 13 27.11 34.35 37.90
CA TYR A 13 27.60 33.18 37.15
C TYR A 13 26.55 32.07 37.04
N TYR A 14 25.90 31.69 38.15
CA TYR A 14 24.83 30.70 38.14
C TYR A 14 23.61 31.18 37.35
N THR A 15 23.27 32.47 37.44
CA THR A 15 22.16 33.06 36.67
C THR A 15 22.45 33.00 35.17
N GLN A 16 23.66 33.36 34.74
CA GLN A 16 24.09 33.22 33.34
C GLN A 16 24.08 31.76 32.88
N LEU A 17 24.55 30.83 33.71
CA LEU A 17 24.53 29.40 33.41
C LEU A 17 23.10 28.87 33.24
N ILE A 18 22.18 29.26 34.12
CA ILE A 18 20.75 28.91 34.01
C ILE A 18 20.15 29.50 32.73
N LEU A 19 20.46 30.75 32.39
CA LEU A 19 19.99 31.38 31.14
C LEU A 19 20.51 30.65 29.90
N TYR A 20 21.78 30.24 29.87
CA TYR A 20 22.33 29.44 28.78
C TYR A 20 21.64 28.07 28.67
N LEU A 21 21.40 27.39 29.80
CA LEU A 21 20.70 26.10 29.81
C LEU A 21 19.25 26.24 29.33
N LEU A 22 18.54 27.30 29.72
CA LEU A 22 17.18 27.60 29.24
C LEU A 22 17.16 27.89 27.74
N ALA A 23 18.11 28.70 27.24
CA ALA A 23 18.22 29.00 25.82
C ALA A 23 18.51 27.73 24.99
N ILE A 24 19.44 26.89 25.45
CA ILE A 24 19.73 25.60 24.82
C ILE A 24 18.50 24.69 24.85
N GLY A 25 17.81 24.59 25.99
CA GLY A 25 16.59 23.79 26.13
C GLY A 25 15.47 24.23 25.20
N LEU A 26 15.28 25.55 25.03
CA LEU A 26 14.30 26.13 24.12
C LEU A 26 14.64 25.82 22.66
N VAL A 27 15.91 26.00 22.26
CA VAL A 27 16.37 25.67 20.91
C VAL A 27 16.20 24.17 20.62
N LEU A 28 16.57 23.30 21.56
CA LEU A 28 16.40 21.85 21.44
C LEU A 28 14.92 21.45 21.35
N SER A 29 14.04 22.10 22.12
CA SER A 29 12.59 21.88 22.08
C SER A 29 12.00 22.25 20.72
N ILE A 30 12.42 23.40 20.15
CA ILE A 30 12.00 23.81 18.81
C ILE A 30 12.50 22.82 17.75
N ILE A 31 13.77 22.41 17.82
CA ILE A 31 14.34 21.41 16.91
C ILE A 31 13.57 20.10 17.03
N TYR A 32 13.25 19.65 18.24
CA TYR A 32 12.49 18.43 18.49
C TYR A 32 11.06 18.52 17.95
N ALA A 33 10.36 19.64 18.17
CA ALA A 33 9.01 19.85 17.67
C ALA A 33 8.97 19.90 16.12
N ILE A 34 9.94 20.58 15.49
CA ILE A 34 10.09 20.58 14.04
C ILE A 34 10.39 19.15 13.55
N ALA A 35 11.30 18.45 14.21
CA ALA A 35 11.62 17.07 13.87
C ALA A 35 10.40 16.15 14.00
N ASP A 36 9.56 16.32 15.02
CA ASP A 36 8.36 15.51 15.24
C ASP A 36 7.23 15.78 14.22
N VAL A 37 7.12 17.00 13.71
CA VAL A 37 6.23 17.25 12.55
C VAL A 37 6.80 16.59 11.28
N LEU A 38 8.12 16.54 11.17
CA LEU A 38 8.84 15.93 10.06
C LEU A 38 8.93 14.39 10.15
N THR A 39 8.66 13.77 11.30
CA THR A 39 8.73 12.31 11.53
C THR A 39 7.60 11.52 10.92
N ARG A 40 6.52 12.17 10.46
CA ARG A 40 5.55 11.50 9.59
C ARG A 40 6.30 10.82 8.46
N ASP A 41 6.07 9.51 8.31
CA ASP A 41 6.80 8.68 7.37
C ASP A 41 6.74 9.29 5.96
N ARG A 42 7.92 9.59 5.42
CA ARG A 42 8.04 10.30 4.14
C ARG A 42 7.52 9.48 2.95
N VAL A 43 7.54 8.14 3.06
CA VAL A 43 6.93 7.26 2.07
C VAL A 43 5.41 7.31 2.18
N LEU A 44 4.85 7.24 3.39
CA LEU A 44 3.39 7.34 3.55
C LEU A 44 2.85 8.69 3.05
N LYS A 45 3.58 9.79 3.22
CA LYS A 45 3.20 11.10 2.65
C LYS A 45 2.96 11.08 1.14
N VAL A 46 3.59 10.15 0.41
CA VAL A 46 3.45 10.02 -1.05
C VAL A 46 2.11 9.40 -1.45
N VAL A 47 1.53 8.55 -0.59
CA VAL A 47 0.27 7.85 -0.85
C VAL A 47 -0.93 8.48 -0.13
N VAL A 48 -0.70 9.28 0.90
CA VAL A 48 -1.77 10.02 1.60
C VAL A 48 -2.52 10.93 0.63
N GLY A 49 -3.85 10.85 0.68
CA GLY A 49 -4.76 11.59 -0.19
C GLY A 49 -5.07 10.89 -1.52
N LYS A 50 -4.27 9.89 -1.92
CA LYS A 50 -4.50 9.11 -3.14
C LYS A 50 -5.42 7.91 -2.85
N ARG A 51 -6.08 7.40 -3.90
CA ARG A 51 -6.80 6.13 -3.85
C ARG A 51 -5.83 4.99 -4.12
N ALA A 52 -5.84 3.96 -3.28
CA ALA A 52 -4.91 2.84 -3.38
C ALA A 52 -5.54 1.55 -2.85
N PHE A 53 -4.99 0.41 -3.28
CA PHE A 53 -5.22 -0.90 -2.69
C PHE A 53 -4.24 -1.09 -1.54
N VAL A 54 -4.73 -1.51 -0.39
CA VAL A 54 -3.92 -1.79 0.79
C VAL A 54 -4.13 -3.25 1.15
N PHE A 55 -3.06 -4.04 1.03
CA PHE A 55 -3.08 -5.47 1.29
C PHE A 55 -2.58 -5.76 2.70
N LEU A 56 -3.44 -6.36 3.53
CA LEU A 56 -3.20 -6.69 4.93
C LEU A 56 -3.43 -8.19 5.12
N GLY A 57 -2.34 -8.97 5.20
CA GLY A 57 -2.43 -10.43 5.19
C GLY A 57 -3.18 -10.93 3.95
N ASN A 58 -4.31 -11.61 4.15
CA ASN A 58 -5.12 -12.20 3.08
C ASN A 58 -6.28 -11.31 2.62
N GLU A 59 -6.40 -10.10 3.18
CA GLU A 59 -7.44 -9.13 2.85
C GLU A 59 -6.86 -7.94 2.10
N ALA A 60 -7.68 -7.34 1.23
CA ALA A 60 -7.34 -6.09 0.56
C ALA A 60 -8.44 -5.06 0.74
N TYR A 61 -8.05 -3.80 0.84
CA TYR A 61 -8.95 -2.67 1.02
C TYR A 61 -8.63 -1.61 -0.01
N TYR A 62 -9.65 -1.11 -0.72
CA TYR A 62 -9.48 -0.03 -1.68
C TYR A 62 -10.16 1.25 -1.20
N GLY A 63 -9.44 2.35 -1.26
CA GLY A 63 -10.02 3.65 -0.92
C GLY A 63 -8.98 4.76 -0.79
N LYS A 64 -9.45 5.93 -0.38
CA LYS A 64 -8.61 7.11 -0.15
C LYS A 64 -7.89 6.97 1.19
N ILE A 65 -6.55 7.04 1.15
CA ILE A 65 -5.71 6.95 2.35
C ILE A 65 -5.68 8.30 3.06
N VAL A 66 -5.98 8.30 4.36
CA VAL A 66 -5.92 9.47 5.24
C VAL A 66 -5.12 9.13 6.49
N THR A 67 -4.11 9.94 6.79
CA THR A 67 -3.34 9.82 8.03
C THR A 67 -3.77 10.92 9.02
N PRO A 68 -4.45 10.58 10.13
CA PRO A 68 -4.73 11.57 11.16
C PRO A 68 -3.43 12.08 11.81
N PRO A 69 -3.42 13.31 12.35
CA PRO A 69 -2.27 13.81 13.09
C PRO A 69 -1.98 12.91 14.30
N ARG A 70 -0.69 12.67 14.59
CA ARG A 70 -0.21 11.87 15.72
C ARG A 70 -0.70 10.40 15.74
N SER A 71 -0.98 9.82 14.57
CA SER A 71 -1.46 8.44 14.44
C SER A 71 -0.41 7.34 14.73
N GLY A 72 0.83 7.71 15.05
CA GLY A 72 1.91 6.74 15.27
C GLY A 72 2.24 5.87 14.05
N GLY A 73 1.95 6.36 12.83
CA GLY A 73 2.10 5.61 11.58
C GLY A 73 0.83 4.90 11.12
N GLY A 74 -0.22 4.86 11.95
CA GLY A 74 -1.54 4.38 11.55
C GLY A 74 -2.21 5.29 10.52
N PHE A 75 -3.14 4.73 9.75
CA PHE A 75 -3.90 5.46 8.73
C PHE A 75 -5.28 4.84 8.56
N GLU A 76 -6.15 5.55 7.86
CA GLU A 76 -7.51 5.15 7.57
C GLU A 76 -7.74 5.15 6.07
N ILE A 77 -8.46 4.14 5.60
CA ILE A 77 -8.82 3.99 4.18
C ILE A 77 -10.31 4.26 4.08
N TYR A 78 -10.71 5.35 3.44
CA TYR A 78 -12.11 5.64 3.16
C TYR A 78 -12.51 5.00 1.83
N PHE A 79 -13.52 4.13 1.87
CA PHE A 79 -14.02 3.47 0.67
C PHE A 79 -14.68 4.49 -0.26
N PRO A 80 -14.74 4.22 -1.58
CA PRO A 80 -15.54 5.01 -2.50
C PRO A 80 -16.99 5.11 -2.02
N SER A 81 -17.62 6.25 -2.25
CA SER A 81 -19.02 6.52 -1.88
C SER A 81 -19.99 5.45 -2.42
N GLU A 82 -19.71 4.90 -3.59
CA GLU A 82 -20.54 3.89 -4.27
C GLU A 82 -20.24 2.46 -3.79
N LYS A 83 -19.42 2.28 -2.76
CA LYS A 83 -18.92 0.98 -2.29
C LYS A 83 -19.02 0.82 -0.77
N ILE A 84 -19.96 1.51 -0.13
CA ILE A 84 -20.26 1.35 1.30
C ILE A 84 -20.72 -0.09 1.55
N GLU A 85 -20.14 -0.73 2.58
CA GLU A 85 -20.61 -2.04 3.02
C GLU A 85 -21.81 -1.90 3.96
N ASN A 86 -22.80 -2.77 3.76
CA ASN A 86 -24.00 -2.87 4.57
C ASN A 86 -24.71 -1.51 4.81
N PRO A 87 -25.10 -0.80 3.73
CA PRO A 87 -25.74 0.53 3.83
C PRO A 87 -27.06 0.50 4.61
N VAL A 88 -27.78 -0.62 4.58
CA VAL A 88 -29.03 -0.82 5.34
C VAL A 88 -28.77 -0.78 6.86
N SER A 89 -27.63 -1.28 7.32
CA SER A 89 -27.28 -1.25 8.75
C SER A 89 -27.07 0.18 9.25
N LEU A 90 -26.56 1.09 8.41
CA LEU A 90 -26.44 2.52 8.75
C LEU A 90 -27.81 3.17 8.86
N LEU A 91 -28.71 2.91 7.90
CA LEU A 91 -30.09 3.39 7.97
C LEU A 91 -30.80 2.85 9.23
N ALA A 92 -30.57 1.58 9.58
CA ALA A 92 -31.14 0.97 10.78
C ALA A 92 -30.66 1.65 12.06
N PHE A 93 -29.38 1.98 12.13
CA PHE A 93 -28.82 2.74 13.24
C PHE A 93 -29.49 4.11 13.38
N LEU A 94 -29.62 4.88 12.30
CA LEU A 94 -30.22 6.22 12.34
C LEU A 94 -31.71 6.17 12.71
N VAL A 95 -32.47 5.26 12.11
CA VAL A 95 -33.90 5.06 12.43
C VAL A 95 -34.08 4.67 13.89
N GLU A 96 -33.21 3.81 14.44
CA GLU A 96 -33.29 3.41 15.85
C GLU A 96 -32.94 4.57 16.79
N ASN A 97 -31.87 5.33 16.51
CA ASN A 97 -31.54 6.53 17.30
C ASN A 97 -32.68 7.56 17.28
N TYR A 98 -33.35 7.75 16.15
CA TYR A 98 -34.56 8.58 16.12
C TYR A 98 -35.68 8.03 17.00
N ARG A 99 -35.91 6.70 16.98
CA ARG A 99 -36.95 6.07 17.82
C ARG A 99 -36.67 6.25 19.31
N GLU A 100 -35.42 6.14 19.72
CA GLU A 100 -34.98 6.31 21.12
C GLU A 100 -34.98 7.78 21.56
N THR A 101 -34.36 8.66 20.77
CA THR A 101 -34.10 10.06 21.18
C THR A 101 -35.20 11.04 20.78
N LYS A 102 -36.03 10.70 19.78
CA LYS A 102 -36.97 11.59 19.09
C LYS A 102 -36.32 12.81 18.42
N ASP A 103 -35.00 12.82 18.24
CA ASP A 103 -34.31 13.87 17.49
C ASP A 103 -34.50 13.71 15.98
N LYS A 104 -35.23 14.65 15.38
CA LYS A 104 -35.58 14.62 13.95
C LYS A 104 -34.35 14.62 13.02
N LYS A 105 -33.19 15.10 13.49
CA LYS A 105 -31.96 15.10 12.68
C LYS A 105 -31.59 13.70 12.19
N PHE A 106 -31.73 12.68 13.05
CA PHE A 106 -31.45 11.29 12.65
C PHE A 106 -32.39 10.79 11.55
N LEU A 107 -33.66 11.22 11.57
CA LEU A 107 -34.62 10.85 10.54
C LEU A 107 -34.32 11.58 9.22
N GLU A 108 -34.02 12.87 9.28
CA GLU A 108 -33.62 13.69 8.13
C GLU A 108 -32.37 13.12 7.45
N GLU A 109 -31.34 12.79 8.23
CA GLU A 109 -30.11 12.14 7.74
C GLU A 109 -30.39 10.77 7.11
N ALA A 110 -31.28 9.96 7.71
CA ALA A 110 -31.66 8.66 7.15
C ALA A 110 -32.40 8.80 5.82
N GLU A 111 -33.27 9.79 5.68
CA GLU A 111 -33.99 10.07 4.43
C GLU A 111 -33.04 10.56 3.31
N GLU A 112 -32.10 11.45 3.65
CA GLU A 112 -31.09 11.94 2.72
C GLU A 112 -30.17 10.80 2.25
N LEU A 113 -29.66 9.98 3.18
CA LEU A 113 -28.84 8.83 2.86
C LEU A 113 -29.59 7.78 2.05
N LEU A 114 -30.86 7.51 2.34
CA LEU A 114 -31.68 6.60 1.55
C LEU A 114 -31.79 7.08 0.09
N LYS A 115 -31.98 8.38 -0.12
CA LYS A 115 -32.05 8.97 -1.46
C LYS A 115 -30.73 8.80 -2.21
N GLU A 116 -29.61 9.08 -1.57
CA GLU A 116 -28.28 8.91 -2.18
C GLU A 116 -27.94 7.43 -2.43
N PHE A 117 -28.28 6.52 -1.51
CA PHE A 117 -28.07 5.08 -1.69
C PHE A 117 -28.87 4.50 -2.85
N LYS A 118 -30.10 4.98 -3.07
CA LYS A 118 -30.89 4.62 -4.26
C LYS A 118 -30.24 5.13 -5.54
N LYS A 119 -29.81 6.39 -5.56
CA LYS A 119 -29.12 7.01 -6.70
C LYS A 119 -27.83 6.26 -7.07
N MET A 120 -27.09 5.78 -6.07
CA MET A 120 -25.88 4.96 -6.24
C MET A 120 -26.16 3.48 -6.53
N LYS A 121 -27.44 3.06 -6.58
CA LYS A 121 -27.88 1.66 -6.77
C LYS A 121 -27.34 0.70 -5.71
N LEU A 122 -27.09 1.21 -4.50
CA LEU A 122 -26.68 0.41 -3.33
C LEU A 122 -27.88 -0.32 -2.70
N ILE A 123 -29.08 0.24 -2.87
CA ILE A 123 -30.34 -0.26 -2.34
C ILE A 123 -31.39 -0.18 -3.46
N PRO A 124 -32.38 -1.11 -3.53
CA PRO A 124 -33.47 -1.03 -4.51
C PRO A 124 -34.25 0.29 -4.47
N GLU A 125 -34.69 0.78 -5.63
CA GLU A 125 -35.41 2.07 -5.74
C GLU A 125 -36.72 2.10 -4.94
N ASN A 126 -37.38 0.96 -4.79
CA ASN A 126 -38.63 0.78 -4.05
C ASN A 126 -38.42 0.57 -2.53
N PHE A 127 -37.18 0.57 -2.05
CA PHE A 127 -36.89 0.38 -0.63
C PHE A 127 -37.31 1.61 0.19
N THR A 128 -37.91 1.41 1.36
CA THR A 128 -38.37 2.50 2.25
C THR A 128 -37.79 2.34 3.65
N LEU A 129 -37.77 3.42 4.43
CA LEU A 129 -37.28 3.38 5.81
C LEU A 129 -38.12 2.46 6.71
N ASP A 130 -39.39 2.24 6.41
CA ASP A 130 -40.26 1.31 7.16
C ASP A 130 -39.81 -0.16 7.05
N GLN A 131 -39.11 -0.49 5.96
CA GLN A 131 -38.57 -1.84 5.74
C GLN A 131 -37.28 -2.07 6.54
N VAL A 132 -36.67 -1.00 7.09
CA VAL A 132 -35.44 -1.07 7.84
C VAL A 132 -35.71 -1.69 9.21
N LYS A 133 -35.08 -2.84 9.46
CA LYS A 133 -35.15 -3.54 10.74
C LYS A 133 -33.80 -3.44 11.43
N TRP A 134 -33.82 -3.02 12.69
CA TRP A 134 -32.66 -3.14 13.55
C TRP A 134 -32.38 -4.62 13.81
N ASN A 135 -31.15 -5.04 13.49
CA ASN A 135 -30.68 -6.40 13.70
C ASN A 135 -29.25 -6.34 14.27
N PRO A 136 -29.06 -6.62 15.58
CA PRO A 136 -27.74 -6.62 16.22
C PRO A 136 -26.74 -7.61 15.61
N TRP A 137 -27.23 -8.66 14.98
CA TRP A 137 -26.43 -9.70 14.33
C TRP A 137 -26.18 -9.42 12.85
N ALA A 138 -26.76 -8.36 12.29
CA ALA A 138 -26.41 -7.92 10.95
C ALA A 138 -24.98 -7.36 10.95
N PRO A 139 -24.22 -7.55 9.86
CA PRO A 139 -22.90 -6.97 9.76
C PRO A 139 -23.00 -5.42 9.85
N PRO A 140 -22.03 -4.78 10.51
CA PRO A 140 -22.05 -3.33 10.68
C PRO A 140 -21.85 -2.63 9.33
N SER A 141 -22.29 -1.37 9.26
CA SER A 141 -21.95 -0.53 8.12
C SER A 141 -20.47 -0.17 8.17
N LEU A 142 -19.78 -0.35 7.05
CA LEU A 142 -18.36 -0.04 6.92
C LEU A 142 -18.15 0.93 5.75
N ILE A 143 -17.70 2.14 6.09
CA ILE A 143 -17.33 3.19 5.13
C ILE A 143 -15.81 3.38 5.05
N SER A 144 -15.08 2.77 5.98
CA SER A 144 -13.64 2.90 6.09
C SER A 144 -13.01 1.75 6.86
N LYS A 145 -11.72 1.54 6.63
CA LYS A 145 -10.87 0.64 7.43
C LYS A 145 -9.80 1.46 8.15
N LYS A 146 -9.82 1.42 9.49
CA LYS A 146 -8.73 1.96 10.32
C LYS A 146 -7.62 0.92 10.44
N ILE A 147 -6.39 1.37 10.27
CA ILE A 147 -5.17 0.55 10.35
C ILE A 147 -4.32 1.13 11.47
N PHE A 148 -4.24 0.38 12.56
CA PHE A 148 -3.46 0.78 13.72
C PHE A 148 -1.98 0.42 13.52
N PRO A 149 -1.06 1.03 14.28
CA PRO A 149 0.36 0.69 14.22
C PRO A 149 0.64 -0.81 14.46
N SER A 150 -0.19 -1.50 15.24
CA SER A 150 -0.13 -2.95 15.42
C SER A 150 -0.37 -3.74 14.13
N ASP A 151 -1.25 -3.24 13.28
CA ASP A 151 -1.70 -3.90 12.05
C ASP A 151 -0.68 -3.71 10.91
N ILE A 152 0.19 -2.71 11.00
CA ILE A 152 1.24 -2.42 10.02
C ILE A 152 2.17 -3.61 9.82
N LYS A 153 2.40 -4.44 10.85
CA LYS A 153 3.20 -5.67 10.72
C LYS A 153 2.62 -6.64 9.68
N ASN A 154 1.31 -6.62 9.51
CA ASN A 154 0.58 -7.46 8.55
C ASN A 154 0.43 -6.80 7.18
N LEU A 155 0.87 -5.53 7.01
CA LEU A 155 0.85 -4.86 5.72
C LEU A 155 1.76 -5.59 4.73
N ASN A 156 1.23 -6.02 3.61
CA ASN A 156 1.98 -6.63 2.51
C ASN A 156 2.44 -5.56 1.53
N ALA A 157 1.52 -4.75 1.03
CA ALA A 157 1.79 -3.69 0.08
C ALA A 157 0.68 -2.64 0.07
N ILE A 158 1.01 -1.42 -0.37
CA ILE A 158 0.05 -0.41 -0.84
C ILE A 158 0.29 -0.23 -2.33
N ILE A 159 -0.71 -0.47 -3.16
CA ILE A 159 -0.60 -0.54 -4.62
C ILE A 159 -1.55 0.47 -5.25
N ILE A 160 -1.04 1.29 -6.16
CA ILE A 160 -1.81 2.22 -6.98
C ILE A 160 -1.66 1.77 -8.44
N PHE A 161 -2.69 1.14 -8.99
CA PHE A 161 -2.70 0.72 -10.39
C PHE A 161 -2.91 1.93 -11.30
N LYS A 162 -2.06 2.04 -12.33
CA LYS A 162 -2.10 3.15 -13.28
C LYS A 162 -3.42 3.23 -14.05
N ASP A 163 -4.00 2.07 -14.37
CA ASP A 163 -5.26 1.96 -15.13
C ASP A 163 -6.49 2.51 -14.37
N LEU A 164 -6.34 2.76 -13.07
CA LEU A 164 -7.41 3.29 -12.23
C LEU A 164 -7.27 4.79 -11.96
N LEU A 165 -6.20 5.41 -12.45
CA LEU A 165 -5.97 6.84 -12.30
C LEU A 165 -6.78 7.61 -13.35
N SER A 166 -7.39 8.71 -12.92
CA SER A 166 -7.96 9.70 -13.84
C SER A 166 -6.86 10.38 -14.68
N GLU A 167 -7.25 11.03 -15.78
CA GLU A 167 -6.30 11.76 -16.62
C GLU A 167 -5.55 12.88 -15.86
N GLU A 168 -6.21 13.51 -14.89
CA GLU A 168 -5.60 14.53 -14.05
C GLU A 168 -4.54 13.92 -13.13
N GLU A 169 -4.86 12.82 -12.47
CA GLU A 169 -3.92 12.06 -11.62
C GLU A 169 -2.73 11.52 -12.43
N LEU A 170 -2.96 11.05 -13.67
CA LEU A 170 -1.89 10.62 -14.58
C LEU A 170 -0.95 11.77 -14.94
N LYS A 171 -1.48 12.97 -15.24
CA LYS A 171 -0.66 14.15 -15.53
C LYS A 171 0.17 14.57 -14.31
N GLU A 172 -0.41 14.51 -13.12
CA GLU A 172 0.33 14.77 -11.87
C GLU A 172 1.42 13.73 -11.64
N LYS A 173 1.12 12.45 -11.84
CA LYS A 173 2.09 11.36 -11.78
C LYS A 173 3.25 11.58 -12.74
N TRP A 174 3.01 11.96 -14.00
CA TRP A 174 4.08 12.22 -14.97
C TRP A 174 4.96 13.41 -14.59
N LYS A 175 4.37 14.48 -14.04
CA LYS A 175 5.14 15.60 -13.47
C LYS A 175 6.00 15.14 -12.29
N GLU A 176 5.45 14.27 -11.45
CA GLU A 176 6.15 13.69 -10.30
C GLU A 176 7.35 12.85 -10.77
N LEU A 177 7.13 11.87 -11.66
CA LEU A 177 8.15 11.03 -12.33
C LEU A 177 9.29 11.85 -12.92
N ARG A 178 8.97 12.87 -13.71
CA ARG A 178 9.99 13.76 -14.28
C ARG A 178 10.86 14.42 -13.20
N SER A 179 10.24 14.84 -12.11
CA SER A 179 10.94 15.49 -10.99
C SER A 179 11.77 14.53 -10.14
N ILE A 180 11.56 13.22 -10.27
CA ILE A 180 12.32 12.17 -9.58
C ILE A 180 13.59 11.86 -10.39
N TYR A 181 13.46 11.67 -11.70
CA TYR A 181 14.60 11.48 -12.60
C TYR A 181 15.53 12.71 -12.65
N HIS A 182 14.93 13.91 -12.64
CA HIS A 182 15.66 15.16 -12.74
C HIS A 182 15.26 16.11 -11.61
N PRO A 183 15.73 15.85 -10.38
CA PRO A 183 15.32 16.63 -9.23
C PRO A 183 15.86 18.06 -9.32
N PRO A 184 15.00 19.08 -9.19
CA PRO A 184 15.41 20.48 -9.18
C PRO A 184 16.27 20.77 -7.94
N LEU A 185 17.15 21.78 -8.04
CA LEU A 185 18.10 22.14 -6.98
C LEU A 185 17.44 22.37 -5.61
N ILE A 186 16.26 23.01 -5.60
CA ILE A 186 15.50 23.28 -4.37
C ILE A 186 15.08 21.97 -3.68
N LYS A 187 14.61 20.97 -4.44
CA LYS A 187 14.26 19.65 -3.87
C LYS A 187 15.50 18.94 -3.32
N ARG A 188 16.65 19.05 -4.00
CA ARG A 188 17.93 18.50 -3.50
C ARG A 188 18.36 19.15 -2.19
N LEU A 189 18.28 20.47 -2.09
CA LEU A 189 18.64 21.21 -0.87
C LEU A 189 17.67 20.91 0.29
N GLY A 190 16.37 20.91 0.02
CA GLY A 190 15.35 20.55 1.00
C GLY A 190 15.55 19.13 1.55
N ARG A 191 15.92 18.18 0.70
CA ARG A 191 16.25 16.80 1.09
C ARG A 191 17.49 16.75 2.00
N ARG A 192 18.55 17.51 1.68
CA ARG A 192 19.75 17.61 2.56
C ARG A 192 19.42 18.20 3.93
N ILE A 193 18.63 19.27 3.97
CA ILE A 193 18.21 19.88 5.24
C ILE A 193 17.39 18.87 6.06
N TYR A 194 16.40 18.22 5.44
CA TYR A 194 15.58 17.21 6.09
C TYR A 194 16.42 16.06 6.67
N ASN A 195 17.33 15.50 5.87
CA ASN A 195 18.23 14.42 6.32
C ASN A 195 19.14 14.88 7.48
N SER A 196 19.60 16.13 7.44
CA SER A 196 20.43 16.71 8.52
C SER A 196 19.63 16.86 9.81
N LEU A 197 18.37 17.32 9.74
CA LEU A 197 17.49 17.44 10.90
C LEU A 197 17.16 16.07 11.52
N ILE A 198 16.91 15.05 10.70
CA ILE A 198 16.72 13.68 11.18
C ILE A 198 17.98 13.17 11.88
N PHE A 199 19.14 13.35 11.27
CA PHE A 199 20.40 12.93 11.87
C PHE A 199 20.64 13.61 13.23
N VAL A 200 20.35 14.91 13.34
CA VAL A 200 20.41 15.64 14.62
C VAL A 200 19.42 15.06 15.63
N LYS A 201 18.17 14.79 15.22
CA LYS A 201 17.18 14.13 16.07
C LYS A 201 17.71 12.79 16.60
N ASP A 202 18.19 11.92 15.72
CA ASP A 202 18.69 10.59 16.08
C ASP A 202 19.88 10.67 17.05
N LYS A 203 20.80 11.63 16.83
CA LYS A 203 21.93 11.89 17.73
C LYS A 203 21.50 12.45 19.09
N LEU A 204 20.51 13.35 19.12
CA LEU A 204 19.95 13.87 20.37
C LEU A 204 19.26 12.75 21.15
N THR A 205 18.45 11.92 20.51
CA THR A 205 17.81 10.75 21.15
C THR A 205 18.85 9.77 21.68
N ALA A 206 19.90 9.47 20.93
CA ALA A 206 20.99 8.59 21.38
C ALA A 206 21.77 9.18 22.57
N THR A 207 22.02 10.48 22.58
CA THR A 207 22.72 11.17 23.68
C THR A 207 21.85 11.24 24.93
N LEU A 208 20.54 11.53 24.78
CA LEU A 208 19.57 11.46 25.87
C LEU A 208 19.50 10.05 26.44
N ALA A 209 19.48 9.01 25.60
CA ALA A 209 19.52 7.61 26.04
C ALA A 209 20.80 7.27 26.83
N GLY A 210 21.94 7.84 26.47
CA GLY A 210 23.19 7.75 27.24
C GLY A 210 23.14 8.47 28.60
N GLY A 211 22.37 9.56 28.72
CA GLY A 211 22.13 10.30 29.96
C GLY A 211 21.07 9.68 30.89
N ILE A 212 20.24 8.75 30.40
CA ILE A 212 19.21 8.05 31.19
C ILE A 212 19.84 7.30 32.36
N SER A 213 21.07 6.78 32.24
CA SER A 213 21.75 6.07 33.34
C SER A 213 22.09 6.98 34.53
N MET A 214 22.20 8.30 34.34
CA MET A 214 22.52 9.26 35.40
C MET A 214 21.25 9.85 36.06
N VAL A 215 20.18 10.04 35.28
CA VAL A 215 18.90 10.61 35.76
C VAL A 215 17.93 9.54 36.31
N ALA A 216 18.03 8.29 35.82
CA ALA A 216 17.22 7.17 36.30
C ALA A 216 17.49 6.79 37.76
N TYR A 217 18.55 7.30 38.38
CA TYR A 217 18.83 7.16 39.81
C TYR A 217 17.88 8.00 40.69
N PHE A 218 17.27 9.06 40.15
CA PHE A 218 16.55 10.07 40.94
C PHE A 218 15.02 10.06 40.76
N SER A 219 14.47 9.43 39.71
CA SER A 219 13.01 9.29 39.57
C SER A 219 12.59 8.13 38.63
N PRO A 220 11.78 7.16 39.11
CA PRO A 220 11.21 6.08 38.30
C PRO A 220 10.18 6.52 37.23
N GLU A 221 9.51 7.67 37.42
CA GLU A 221 8.49 8.17 36.48
C GLU A 221 9.12 8.79 35.23
N ILE A 222 10.22 9.54 35.40
CA ILE A 222 11.01 10.08 34.29
C ILE A 222 11.60 8.93 33.45
N LYS A 223 11.99 7.83 34.11
CA LYS A 223 12.46 6.61 33.43
C LYS A 223 11.40 6.01 32.50
N ARG A 224 10.14 5.90 32.94
CA ARG A 224 9.05 5.37 32.10
C ARG A 224 8.74 6.27 30.91
N SER A 225 8.62 7.58 31.14
CA SER A 225 8.39 8.54 30.05
C SER A 225 9.53 8.57 29.03
N LEU A 226 10.79 8.41 29.46
CA LEU A 226 11.94 8.33 28.56
C LEU A 226 12.08 6.96 27.87
N GLU A 227 11.68 5.86 28.53
CA GLU A 227 11.60 4.53 27.94
C GLU A 227 10.53 4.45 26.84
N ASP A 228 9.40 5.15 26.99
CA ASP A 228 8.35 5.24 25.96
C ASP A 228 8.79 6.09 24.76
N ILE A 229 9.54 7.17 25.00
CA ILE A 229 10.14 8.00 23.92
C ILE A 229 11.24 7.24 23.17
N THR A 230 12.04 6.43 23.87
CA THR A 230 13.08 5.61 23.24
C THR A 230 12.50 4.41 22.51
N LYS A 231 11.51 3.69 23.06
CA LYS A 231 10.83 2.58 22.36
C LYS A 231 10.05 3.02 21.11
N SER A 232 9.49 4.23 21.10
CA SER A 232 8.83 4.79 19.91
C SER A 232 9.80 5.28 18.83
N THR A 233 11.09 5.43 19.16
CA THR A 233 12.12 5.97 18.24
C THR A 233 13.18 4.94 17.83
N ILE A 234 13.39 3.87 18.61
CA ILE A 234 14.34 2.80 18.30
C ILE A 234 13.67 1.78 17.39
N GLY A 235 13.72 2.06 16.10
CA GLY A 235 13.40 1.10 15.06
C GLY A 235 13.73 1.72 13.72
N SER A 236 14.82 1.24 13.12
CA SER A 236 15.36 1.59 11.79
C SER A 236 16.14 2.91 11.69
N VAL A 237 17.38 2.81 11.24
CA VAL A 237 18.17 3.97 10.77
C VAL A 237 17.41 4.57 9.59
N SER A 238 16.88 5.79 9.77
CA SER A 238 16.00 6.44 8.79
C SER A 238 16.73 6.83 7.49
N TYR A 239 18.05 7.01 7.55
CA TYR A 239 18.90 7.37 6.42
C TYR A 239 19.78 6.19 5.96
N ASN A 240 19.67 5.82 4.68
CA ASN A 240 20.49 4.79 4.06
C ASN A 240 21.20 5.39 2.83
N PRO A 241 22.53 5.60 2.87
CA PRO A 241 23.29 6.22 1.77
C PRO A 241 23.14 5.48 0.42
N LEU A 242 23.01 4.16 0.45
CA LEU A 242 22.89 3.36 -0.78
C LEU A 242 21.53 3.63 -1.44
N LEU A 243 20.46 3.60 -0.66
CA LEU A 243 19.11 3.90 -1.15
C LEU A 243 18.97 5.36 -1.56
N GLU A 244 19.61 6.28 -0.85
CA GLU A 244 19.60 7.71 -1.17
C GLU A 244 20.14 7.99 -2.57
N ASN A 245 21.25 7.34 -2.93
CA ASN A 245 21.87 7.47 -4.25
C ASN A 245 21.08 6.73 -5.35
N SER A 246 20.22 5.79 -4.99
CA SER A 246 19.37 5.04 -5.92
C SER A 246 18.05 5.75 -6.24
N ILE A 247 17.72 6.88 -5.61
CA ILE A 247 16.46 7.59 -5.87
C ILE A 247 16.44 8.12 -7.29
N GLY A 248 15.36 7.82 -8.01
CA GLY A 248 15.17 8.14 -9.42
C GLY A 248 15.91 7.23 -10.39
N HIS A 249 16.44 6.12 -9.89
CA HIS A 249 17.05 5.06 -10.69
C HIS A 249 16.17 3.81 -10.72
N LEU A 250 16.41 2.98 -11.74
CA LEU A 250 15.73 1.70 -11.88
C LEU A 250 16.31 0.74 -10.83
N LEU A 251 15.47 0.27 -9.91
CA LEU A 251 15.84 -0.58 -8.80
C LEU A 251 15.31 -1.99 -9.03
N THR A 252 16.15 -3.00 -8.84
CA THR A 252 15.74 -4.40 -8.79
C THR A 252 15.56 -4.82 -7.35
N ILE A 253 14.39 -5.37 -7.04
CA ILE A 253 14.00 -5.81 -5.70
C ILE A 253 13.42 -7.22 -5.74
N GLU A 254 13.75 -8.01 -4.73
CA GLU A 254 13.06 -9.26 -4.41
C GLU A 254 12.06 -8.99 -3.30
N VAL A 255 10.81 -9.38 -3.50
CA VAL A 255 9.73 -9.16 -2.54
C VAL A 255 9.05 -10.49 -2.25
N THR A 256 8.72 -10.75 -0.98
CA THR A 256 7.74 -11.76 -0.63
C THR A 256 6.36 -11.17 -0.90
N ASP A 257 5.74 -11.59 -2.00
CA ASP A 257 4.50 -11.02 -2.51
C ASP A 257 3.28 -11.48 -1.68
N ILE A 258 2.09 -10.99 -2.01
CA ILE A 258 0.85 -11.24 -1.24
C ILE A 258 0.48 -12.73 -1.20
N ASP A 259 0.86 -13.48 -2.22
CA ASP A 259 0.69 -14.94 -2.31
C ASP A 259 1.74 -15.72 -1.50
N GLY A 260 2.73 -15.02 -0.91
CA GLY A 260 3.83 -15.62 -0.17
C GLY A 260 5.00 -16.07 -1.03
N GLU A 261 4.92 -15.93 -2.36
CA GLU A 261 6.00 -16.26 -3.26
C GLU A 261 7.07 -15.16 -3.32
N LYS A 262 8.32 -15.55 -3.55
CA LYS A 262 9.39 -14.58 -3.78
C LYS A 262 9.42 -14.19 -5.25
N LYS A 263 9.16 -12.92 -5.51
CA LYS A 263 9.10 -12.37 -6.87
C LYS A 263 10.10 -11.24 -7.04
N LEU A 264 10.73 -11.22 -8.22
CA LEU A 264 11.62 -10.14 -8.64
C LEU A 264 10.81 -9.08 -9.38
N TYR A 265 10.94 -7.83 -8.93
CA TYR A 265 10.33 -6.68 -9.57
C TYR A 265 11.40 -5.64 -9.90
N GLN A 266 11.14 -4.88 -10.97
CA GLN A 266 11.90 -3.70 -11.32
C GLN A 266 10.97 -2.49 -11.34
N GLY A 267 11.49 -1.34 -10.93
CA GLY A 267 10.78 -0.07 -10.98
C GLY A 267 11.64 1.07 -10.45
N ILE A 268 11.14 2.28 -10.50
CA ILE A 268 11.90 3.48 -10.18
C ILE A 268 11.81 3.77 -8.68
N LEU A 269 12.94 3.86 -7.98
CA LEU A 269 12.91 4.21 -6.55
C LEU A 269 12.45 5.66 -6.36
N ARG A 270 11.26 5.83 -5.77
CA ARG A 270 10.66 7.15 -5.51
C ARG A 270 11.19 7.78 -4.23
N GLU A 271 11.11 7.00 -3.15
CA GLU A 271 11.39 7.39 -1.78
C GLU A 271 11.53 6.11 -0.94
N TYR A 272 12.30 6.16 0.13
CA TYR A 272 12.36 5.07 1.11
C TYR A 272 12.17 5.64 2.51
N SER A 273 11.94 4.85 3.52
CA SER A 273 12.03 5.25 4.93
C SER A 273 12.61 4.09 5.71
N GLY A 274 12.72 4.25 7.02
CA GLY A 274 13.06 3.14 7.89
C GLY A 274 12.00 2.01 7.90
N ASN A 275 10.76 2.30 7.50
CA ASN A 275 9.66 1.34 7.53
C ASN A 275 9.22 0.87 6.13
N TYR A 276 9.38 1.70 5.10
CA TYR A 276 8.80 1.45 3.77
C TYR A 276 9.75 1.78 2.63
N ILE A 277 9.44 1.27 1.45
CA ILE A 277 10.07 1.66 0.20
C ILE A 277 8.97 1.90 -0.85
N ALA A 278 9.00 3.06 -1.50
CA ALA A 278 8.11 3.41 -2.60
C ALA A 278 8.84 3.24 -3.93
N VAL A 279 8.28 2.41 -4.80
CA VAL A 279 8.81 2.13 -6.13
C VAL A 279 7.71 2.37 -7.15
N TYR A 280 8.01 3.16 -8.17
CA TYR A 280 7.06 3.57 -9.21
C TYR A 280 7.26 2.76 -10.49
N ASP A 281 6.21 2.72 -11.31
CA ASP A 281 6.20 2.04 -12.62
C ASP A 281 6.71 0.59 -12.52
N VAL A 282 6.13 -0.16 -11.58
CA VAL A 282 6.38 -1.60 -11.41
C VAL A 282 5.37 -2.39 -12.24
N ASP A 283 5.88 -3.34 -13.00
CA ASP A 283 5.11 -4.38 -13.68
C ASP A 283 4.62 -5.42 -12.66
N TYR A 284 3.51 -5.12 -12.00
CA TYR A 284 2.98 -5.93 -10.91
C TYR A 284 2.17 -7.13 -11.42
N ARG A 285 2.43 -8.31 -10.87
CA ARG A 285 1.77 -9.55 -11.26
C ARG A 285 0.59 -9.85 -10.35
N VAL A 286 -0.62 -9.79 -10.90
CA VAL A 286 -1.86 -10.08 -10.18
C VAL A 286 -2.32 -11.49 -10.51
N GLN A 287 -2.58 -12.30 -9.48
CA GLN A 287 -3.14 -13.63 -9.65
C GLN A 287 -4.65 -13.57 -9.90
N VAL A 288 -5.08 -14.24 -10.97
CA VAL A 288 -6.45 -14.23 -11.48
C VAL A 288 -6.92 -15.65 -11.72
N GLU A 289 -8.18 -15.91 -11.37
CA GLU A 289 -8.88 -17.15 -11.63
C GLU A 289 -9.94 -16.91 -12.73
N ALA A 290 -10.05 -17.84 -13.67
CA ALA A 290 -11.17 -17.89 -14.61
C ALA A 290 -11.76 -19.30 -14.69
N VAL A 291 -13.08 -19.38 -14.67
CA VAL A 291 -13.83 -20.65 -14.76
C VAL A 291 -14.69 -20.65 -16.02
N TYR A 292 -14.59 -21.74 -16.79
CA TYR A 292 -15.32 -21.97 -18.03
C TYR A 292 -16.10 -23.27 -17.93
N LYS A 293 -17.20 -23.34 -18.68
CA LYS A 293 -17.92 -24.57 -19.00
C LYS A 293 -17.86 -24.74 -20.51
N GLY A 294 -17.12 -25.74 -20.98
CA GLY A 294 -16.69 -25.84 -22.37
C GLY A 294 -15.96 -24.55 -22.80
N ASN A 295 -16.53 -23.84 -23.77
CA ASN A 295 -15.94 -22.60 -24.31
C ASN A 295 -16.48 -21.31 -23.65
N ARG A 296 -17.47 -21.41 -22.76
CA ARG A 296 -18.17 -20.24 -22.18
C ARG A 296 -17.66 -19.94 -20.78
N ILE A 297 -17.28 -18.68 -20.55
CA ILE A 297 -16.89 -18.21 -19.22
C ILE A 297 -18.12 -18.15 -18.30
N GLN A 298 -17.95 -18.52 -17.03
CA GLN A 298 -19.01 -18.44 -16.03
C GLN A 298 -19.20 -17.00 -15.53
N PRO A 299 -20.44 -16.62 -15.15
CA PRO A 299 -20.71 -15.30 -14.57
C PRO A 299 -19.85 -15.03 -13.33
N GLY A 300 -19.32 -13.81 -13.22
CA GLY A 300 -18.45 -13.41 -12.10
C GLY A 300 -16.97 -13.77 -12.28
N TYR A 301 -16.59 -14.32 -13.43
CA TYR A 301 -15.20 -14.54 -13.84
C TYR A 301 -14.86 -13.72 -15.09
N PRO A 302 -13.58 -13.31 -15.28
CA PRO A 302 -12.45 -13.58 -14.39
C PRO A 302 -12.47 -12.72 -13.12
N ARG A 303 -11.86 -13.22 -12.04
CA ARG A 303 -11.76 -12.50 -10.75
C ARG A 303 -10.37 -12.63 -10.16
N ALA A 304 -9.95 -11.61 -9.40
CA ALA A 304 -8.74 -11.71 -8.59
C ALA A 304 -8.92 -12.79 -7.51
N SER A 305 -7.85 -13.52 -7.19
CA SER A 305 -7.89 -14.57 -6.15
C SER A 305 -8.09 -14.00 -4.73
N ILE A 306 -7.77 -12.71 -4.53
CA ILE A 306 -7.85 -12.03 -3.23
C ILE A 306 -9.20 -11.34 -3.07
N LYS A 307 -9.80 -11.46 -1.88
CA LYS A 307 -11.02 -10.72 -1.52
C LYS A 307 -10.65 -9.24 -1.27
N ILE A 308 -11.34 -8.35 -1.97
CA ILE A 308 -11.11 -6.90 -1.88
C ILE A 308 -12.37 -6.20 -1.38
N GLU A 309 -12.25 -5.50 -0.27
CA GLU A 309 -13.28 -4.61 0.25
C GLU A 309 -13.15 -3.21 -0.35
N GLY A 310 -14.28 -2.54 -0.55
CA GLY A 310 -14.33 -1.21 -1.20
C GLY A 310 -14.07 -1.22 -2.70
N TRP A 311 -13.85 -2.39 -3.34
CA TRP A 311 -13.66 -2.50 -4.79
C TRP A 311 -14.18 -3.82 -5.36
N LYS A 312 -14.54 -3.80 -6.64
CA LYS A 312 -14.80 -5.02 -7.43
C LYS A 312 -14.12 -4.83 -8.77
N PHE A 313 -13.17 -5.71 -9.09
CA PHE A 313 -12.60 -5.73 -10.43
C PHE A 313 -13.68 -6.14 -11.43
N ASP A 314 -13.87 -5.31 -12.44
CA ASP A 314 -14.65 -5.64 -13.63
C ASP A 314 -13.68 -6.02 -14.74
N PHE A 315 -13.07 -7.20 -14.58
CA PHE A 315 -12.14 -7.69 -15.58
C PHE A 315 -12.90 -8.12 -16.83
N LYS A 316 -12.47 -7.59 -17.97
CA LYS A 316 -12.85 -8.18 -19.26
C LYS A 316 -12.24 -9.57 -19.38
N GLN A 317 -12.79 -10.38 -20.27
CA GLN A 317 -12.23 -11.70 -20.54
C GLN A 317 -10.78 -11.56 -21.06
N HIS A 318 -9.82 -12.18 -20.37
CA HIS A 318 -8.40 -12.15 -20.74
C HIS A 318 -7.97 -13.34 -21.62
N ILE A 319 -8.58 -14.50 -21.41
CA ILE A 319 -8.26 -15.75 -22.11
C ILE A 319 -9.48 -16.25 -22.85
N ARG A 320 -9.33 -16.61 -24.12
CA ARG A 320 -10.35 -17.34 -24.89
C ARG A 320 -10.01 -18.84 -24.86
N VAL A 321 -11.01 -19.66 -24.54
CA VAL A 321 -10.88 -21.11 -24.46
C VAL A 321 -11.58 -21.74 -25.66
N LYS A 322 -10.91 -22.67 -26.33
CA LYS A 322 -11.50 -23.58 -27.31
C LYS A 322 -11.25 -25.01 -26.88
N VAL A 323 -12.30 -25.82 -26.83
CA VAL A 323 -12.24 -27.25 -26.51
C VAL A 323 -12.52 -28.05 -27.78
N GLU A 324 -11.62 -28.96 -28.13
CA GLU A 324 -11.76 -29.87 -29.26
C GLU A 324 -11.65 -31.34 -28.79
N PRO A 325 -12.66 -32.19 -29.02
CA PRO A 325 -12.58 -33.61 -28.66
C PRO A 325 -11.63 -34.35 -29.61
N LYS A 326 -10.68 -35.10 -29.05
CA LYS A 326 -9.69 -35.92 -29.80
C LYS A 326 -9.98 -37.43 -29.78
N GLY A 327 -11.06 -37.86 -29.15
CA GLY A 327 -11.49 -39.27 -29.08
C GLY A 327 -11.87 -39.71 -27.66
N LYS A 328 -12.27 -40.98 -27.51
CA LYS A 328 -12.58 -41.61 -26.21
C LYS A 328 -11.51 -42.63 -25.82
N VAL A 329 -11.11 -42.61 -24.55
CA VAL A 329 -10.24 -43.63 -23.93
C VAL A 329 -10.82 -43.94 -22.55
N ASP A 330 -11.13 -45.21 -22.28
CA ASP A 330 -11.63 -45.70 -20.97
C ASP A 330 -12.78 -44.86 -20.36
N ASP A 331 -13.90 -44.73 -21.07
CA ASP A 331 -15.09 -43.95 -20.69
C ASP A 331 -14.89 -42.44 -20.44
N LYS A 332 -13.69 -41.91 -20.67
CA LYS A 332 -13.36 -40.47 -20.64
C LYS A 332 -13.11 -39.92 -22.04
N VAL A 333 -13.48 -38.66 -22.25
CA VAL A 333 -13.21 -37.96 -23.51
C VAL A 333 -11.84 -37.31 -23.41
N LYS A 334 -10.93 -37.65 -24.33
CA LYS A 334 -9.67 -36.93 -24.47
C LYS A 334 -9.98 -35.60 -25.17
N VAL A 335 -9.72 -34.49 -24.49
CA VAL A 335 -9.98 -33.15 -25.00
C VAL A 335 -8.67 -32.39 -25.18
N SER A 336 -8.61 -31.58 -26.23
CA SER A 336 -7.55 -30.60 -26.46
C SER A 336 -8.11 -29.23 -26.11
N VAL A 337 -7.57 -28.61 -25.07
CA VAL A 337 -7.96 -27.27 -24.61
C VAL A 337 -6.94 -26.27 -25.13
N THR A 338 -7.37 -25.40 -26.03
CA THR A 338 -6.55 -24.31 -26.57
C THR A 338 -6.90 -23.01 -25.86
N LEU A 339 -5.90 -22.40 -25.24
CA LEU A 339 -5.97 -21.14 -24.53
C LEU A 339 -5.34 -20.05 -25.40
N LYS A 340 -6.10 -19.00 -25.71
CA LYS A 340 -5.62 -17.83 -26.47
C LYS A 340 -5.59 -16.60 -25.57
N ASN A 341 -4.45 -15.92 -25.50
CA ASN A 341 -4.37 -14.60 -24.88
C ASN A 341 -5.11 -13.57 -25.77
N ILE A 342 -6.19 -12.98 -25.25
CA ILE A 342 -6.94 -11.89 -25.90
C ILE A 342 -6.78 -10.56 -25.17
N HIS A 343 -5.92 -10.51 -24.15
CA HIS A 343 -5.56 -9.32 -23.43
C HIS A 343 -4.41 -8.59 -24.15
N ASP A 344 -4.28 -7.29 -23.90
CA ASP A 344 -3.28 -6.45 -24.56
C ASP A 344 -1.87 -6.62 -23.95
N ASN A 345 -1.77 -7.27 -22.79
CA ASN A 345 -0.50 -7.55 -22.11
C ASN A 345 -0.19 -9.05 -22.05
N PHE A 346 1.05 -9.36 -21.66
CA PHE A 346 1.49 -10.72 -21.35
C PHE A 346 0.65 -11.37 -20.26
N ILE A 347 0.37 -12.67 -20.44
CA ILE A 347 -0.31 -13.50 -19.45
C ILE A 347 0.55 -14.72 -19.15
N LYS A 348 0.77 -15.04 -17.87
CA LYS A 348 1.40 -16.30 -17.48
C LYS A 348 0.32 -17.28 -17.06
N VAL A 349 0.11 -18.34 -17.84
CA VAL A 349 -0.78 -19.44 -17.46
C VAL A 349 -0.01 -20.41 -16.59
N GLU A 350 -0.39 -20.52 -15.32
CA GLU A 350 0.31 -21.36 -14.36
C GLU A 350 -0.26 -22.78 -14.38
N LYS A 351 -1.58 -22.87 -14.27
CA LYS A 351 -2.28 -24.13 -14.03
C LYS A 351 -3.63 -24.15 -14.75
N LEU A 352 -3.96 -25.33 -15.26
CA LEU A 352 -5.24 -25.65 -15.88
C LEU A 352 -5.86 -26.84 -15.13
N THR A 353 -7.08 -26.71 -14.63
CA THR A 353 -7.82 -27.80 -13.98
C THR A 353 -9.04 -28.15 -14.83
N VAL A 354 -9.09 -29.38 -15.35
CA VAL A 354 -10.18 -29.89 -16.21
C VAL A 354 -10.93 -30.99 -15.45
N ASP A 355 -12.19 -30.76 -15.12
CA ASP A 355 -13.03 -31.69 -14.32
C ASP A 355 -12.34 -32.20 -13.04
N GLY A 356 -11.54 -31.34 -12.39
CA GLY A 356 -10.78 -31.67 -11.19
C GLY A 356 -9.38 -32.26 -11.43
N ASN A 357 -9.02 -32.60 -12.67
CA ASN A 357 -7.67 -33.04 -13.03
C ASN A 357 -6.77 -31.83 -13.30
N GLU A 358 -5.69 -31.70 -12.54
CA GLU A 358 -4.78 -30.57 -12.61
C GLU A 358 -3.63 -30.82 -13.59
N VAL A 359 -3.37 -29.86 -14.46
CA VAL A 359 -2.27 -29.85 -15.42
C VAL A 359 -1.46 -28.57 -15.25
N LYS A 360 -0.17 -28.72 -14.94
CA LYS A 360 0.76 -27.58 -14.88
C LYS A 360 1.12 -27.14 -16.29
N VAL A 361 0.97 -25.85 -16.58
CA VAL A 361 1.26 -25.27 -17.92
C VAL A 361 2.53 -24.43 -17.87
N ASP A 362 2.63 -23.53 -16.88
CA ASP A 362 3.78 -22.64 -16.61
C ASP A 362 4.34 -21.96 -17.88
N LYS A 363 3.44 -21.36 -18.67
CA LYS A 363 3.80 -20.73 -19.96
C LYS A 363 3.34 -19.27 -20.01
N VAL A 364 4.24 -18.40 -20.45
CA VAL A 364 3.95 -16.99 -20.75
C VAL A 364 3.43 -16.89 -22.18
N LEU A 365 2.30 -16.19 -22.36
CA LEU A 365 1.64 -15.95 -23.62
C LEU A 365 1.70 -14.46 -23.96
N GLU A 366 2.28 -14.13 -25.10
CA GLU A 366 2.19 -12.83 -25.72
C GLU A 366 0.74 -12.51 -26.16
N PRO A 367 0.38 -11.23 -26.36
CA PRO A 367 -0.92 -10.85 -26.92
C PRO A 367 -1.21 -11.62 -28.22
N GLY A 368 -2.35 -12.31 -28.27
CA GLY A 368 -2.76 -13.12 -29.43
C GLY A 368 -2.16 -14.53 -29.51
N GLN A 369 -1.16 -14.87 -28.69
CA GLN A 369 -0.51 -16.19 -28.68
C GLN A 369 -1.44 -17.27 -28.09
N GLU A 370 -1.25 -18.51 -28.54
CA GLU A 370 -2.05 -19.67 -28.14
C GLU A 370 -1.18 -20.78 -27.53
N VAL A 371 -1.76 -21.55 -26.62
CA VAL A 371 -1.20 -22.81 -26.10
C VAL A 371 -2.28 -23.86 -26.04
N SER A 372 -1.99 -25.06 -26.52
CA SER A 372 -2.88 -26.21 -26.45
C SER A 372 -2.39 -27.20 -25.41
N VAL A 373 -3.30 -27.69 -24.58
CA VAL A 373 -3.04 -28.66 -23.52
C VAL A 373 -4.00 -29.83 -23.69
N GLU A 374 -3.48 -31.05 -23.69
CA GLU A 374 -4.31 -32.26 -23.73
C GLU A 374 -4.69 -32.69 -22.32
N ALA A 375 -5.98 -32.96 -22.10
CA ALA A 375 -6.51 -33.40 -20.82
C ALA A 375 -7.59 -34.48 -21.00
N GLN A 376 -7.89 -35.21 -19.93
CA GLN A 376 -9.04 -36.12 -19.88
C GLN A 376 -10.21 -35.40 -19.21
N ALA A 377 -11.37 -35.46 -19.85
CA ALA A 377 -12.62 -34.86 -19.40
C ALA A 377 -13.73 -35.92 -19.25
N ALA A 378 -14.68 -35.65 -18.35
CA ALA A 378 -15.87 -36.48 -18.18
C ALA A 378 -16.93 -36.21 -19.26
N SER A 379 -16.86 -35.06 -19.94
CA SER A 379 -17.81 -34.66 -20.98
C SER A 379 -17.14 -33.85 -22.10
N GLU A 380 -17.89 -33.58 -23.18
CA GLU A 380 -17.47 -32.70 -24.28
C GLU A 380 -17.46 -31.22 -23.88
N GLU A 381 -18.19 -30.85 -22.82
CA GLU A 381 -18.19 -29.50 -22.22
C GLU A 381 -17.68 -29.54 -20.77
N PRO A 382 -16.38 -29.83 -20.56
CA PRO A 382 -15.82 -29.95 -19.21
C PRO A 382 -15.86 -28.62 -18.46
N SER A 383 -15.82 -28.72 -17.13
CA SER A 383 -15.53 -27.60 -16.25
C SER A 383 -14.03 -27.34 -16.31
N ILE A 384 -13.64 -26.13 -16.73
CA ILE A 384 -12.24 -25.73 -16.90
C ILE A 384 -11.97 -24.55 -15.98
N LYS A 385 -11.07 -24.72 -15.03
CA LYS A 385 -10.52 -23.64 -14.20
C LYS A 385 -9.11 -23.31 -14.68
N ILE A 386 -8.81 -22.02 -14.80
CA ILE A 386 -7.51 -21.50 -15.20
C ILE A 386 -7.02 -20.58 -14.11
N ASP A 387 -5.85 -20.89 -13.55
CA ASP A 387 -5.11 -20.02 -12.66
C ASP A 387 -3.95 -19.38 -13.44
N TYR A 388 -3.95 -18.05 -13.52
CA TYR A 388 -3.01 -17.29 -14.34
C TYR A 388 -2.66 -15.95 -13.71
N GLU A 389 -1.52 -15.39 -14.12
CA GLU A 389 -1.10 -14.04 -13.74
C GLU A 389 -1.30 -13.07 -14.90
N ILE A 390 -1.80 -11.87 -14.58
CA ILE A 390 -1.78 -10.71 -15.48
C ILE A 390 -0.78 -9.68 -14.95
N CYS A 391 -0.19 -8.91 -15.86
CA CYS A 391 0.69 -7.81 -15.53
C CYS A 391 -0.07 -6.48 -15.59
N LEU A 392 -0.03 -5.71 -14.50
CA LEU A 392 -0.59 -4.36 -14.39
C LEU A 392 0.50 -3.38 -13.92
N GLU A 393 0.62 -2.25 -14.60
CA GLU A 393 1.53 -1.18 -14.18
C GLU A 393 1.03 -0.54 -12.88
N ALA A 394 1.89 -0.48 -11.87
CA ALA A 394 1.54 0.06 -10.56
C ALA A 394 2.67 0.84 -9.88
N ASP A 395 2.26 1.81 -9.06
CA ASP A 395 3.15 2.40 -8.06
C ASP A 395 2.92 1.68 -6.74
N ILE A 396 3.99 1.19 -6.12
CA ILE A 396 3.90 0.29 -4.97
C ILE A 396 4.72 0.80 -3.79
N VAL A 397 4.13 0.72 -2.61
CA VAL A 397 4.82 0.86 -1.34
C VAL A 397 4.86 -0.49 -0.65
N TRP A 398 6.05 -0.99 -0.38
CA TRP A 398 6.26 -2.18 0.43
C TRP A 398 6.85 -1.83 1.79
N PRO A 399 6.53 -2.60 2.86
CA PRO A 399 7.32 -2.58 4.08
C PRO A 399 8.74 -3.04 3.79
N ILE A 400 9.74 -2.33 4.33
CA ILE A 400 11.15 -2.65 4.10
C ILE A 400 11.52 -4.05 4.63
N SER A 401 10.79 -4.55 5.63
CA SER A 401 10.95 -5.90 6.18
C SER A 401 10.60 -7.03 5.20
N LYS A 402 9.87 -6.73 4.11
CA LYS A 402 9.44 -7.69 3.09
C LYS A 402 10.20 -7.56 1.78
N VAL A 403 11.17 -6.63 1.71
CA VAL A 403 11.91 -6.32 0.51
C VAL A 403 13.39 -6.59 0.72
N LYS A 404 14.00 -7.29 -0.23
CA LYS A 404 15.45 -7.40 -0.37
C LYS A 404 15.87 -6.62 -1.62
N ILE A 405 16.63 -5.56 -1.41
CA ILE A 405 17.18 -4.75 -2.49
C ILE A 405 18.36 -5.49 -3.10
N ILE A 406 18.31 -5.75 -4.41
CA ILE A 406 19.36 -6.47 -5.13
C ILE A 406 20.39 -5.48 -5.70
N GLY A 407 19.92 -4.45 -6.40
CA GLY A 407 20.81 -3.48 -7.05
C GLY A 407 20.08 -2.60 -8.05
N LEU A 408 20.86 -1.84 -8.83
CA LEU A 408 20.35 -1.00 -9.91
C LEU A 408 20.15 -1.81 -11.20
N GLY A 409 19.08 -1.51 -11.92
CA GLY A 409 18.81 -2.01 -13.27
C GLY A 409 19.30 -1.06 -14.37
N ASP A 410 19.66 0.17 -14.03
CA ASP A 410 20.22 1.17 -14.94
C ASP A 410 21.64 1.60 -14.55
N TYR A 411 22.33 2.22 -15.50
CA TYR A 411 23.65 2.78 -15.25
C TYR A 411 23.52 4.20 -14.69
N PRO A 412 24.29 4.54 -13.63
CA PRO A 412 24.47 5.91 -13.20
C PRO A 412 24.93 6.80 -14.37
N PRO A 413 24.54 8.09 -14.43
CA PRO A 413 24.88 8.97 -15.55
C PRO A 413 26.39 9.11 -15.82
N SER A 414 27.22 8.92 -14.80
CA SER A 414 28.69 8.88 -14.94
C SER A 414 29.16 7.69 -15.76
N LEU A 415 28.64 6.49 -15.47
CA LEU A 415 29.00 5.23 -16.13
C LEU A 415 28.30 5.03 -17.47
N LEU A 416 27.09 5.58 -17.63
CA LEU A 416 26.33 5.51 -18.88
C LEU A 416 27.13 6.11 -20.05
N LYS A 417 27.90 7.18 -19.81
CA LYS A 417 28.77 7.79 -20.84
C LYS A 417 29.84 6.82 -21.35
N ASP A 418 30.34 5.95 -20.50
CA ASP A 418 31.39 4.99 -20.87
C ASP A 418 30.79 3.81 -21.64
N VAL A 419 29.60 3.36 -21.25
CA VAL A 419 28.82 2.34 -22.00
C VAL A 419 28.47 2.83 -23.39
N LEU A 420 27.99 4.07 -23.52
CA LEU A 420 27.62 4.66 -24.82
C LEU A 420 28.82 4.88 -25.76
N LYS A 421 30.04 4.93 -25.22
CA LYS A 421 31.30 5.03 -25.99
C LYS A 421 31.84 3.68 -26.43
N MET A 422 31.31 2.56 -25.92
CA MET A 422 31.77 1.24 -26.35
C MET A 422 31.48 1.05 -27.86
N PRO A 423 32.44 0.52 -28.63
CA PRO A 423 32.21 0.24 -30.04
C PRO A 423 31.02 -0.71 -30.17
N LYS A 424 30.05 -0.35 -31.03
CA LYS A 424 28.90 -1.20 -31.30
C LYS A 424 29.38 -2.51 -31.90
N ILE A 425 29.43 -3.56 -31.10
CA ILE A 425 29.57 -4.92 -31.59
C ILE A 425 28.28 -5.20 -32.36
N ARG A 426 28.40 -5.36 -33.68
CA ARG A 426 27.28 -5.87 -34.50
C ARG A 426 27.04 -7.31 -34.03
N LEU A 427 25.94 -7.53 -33.32
CA LEU A 427 25.37 -8.86 -33.08
C LEU A 427 24.72 -9.39 -34.36
#